data_AF-A0A6I4MIP5-F1
#
_entry.id   AF-A0A6I4MIP5-F1
#
_cell.length_a   1.000
_cell.length_b   1.000
_cell.length_c   1.000
_cell.angle_alpha   90.00
_cell.angle_beta   90.00
_cell.angle_gamma   90.00
#
_symmetry.space_group_name_H-M   'P 1'
#
loop_
_entity.id
_entity.type
_entity.pdbx_description
1 polymer ?
#
loop_
_entity_poly.entity_id
_entity_poly.type
_entity_poly.pdbx_seq_one_letter_code
_entity_poly.pdbx_strand_id
1 'polypeptide(L)'
;MDRTVSTVRRVGTVQSVRLVRSVRTVRNVIDLDGPEPLWRQVADHLGGRVAAGEFARRLPSVRTLADQYGVSHTTVSDALRELSQRGLVVTTQGRGTFVAAPPSVDEDGTNAG
;
A
#
# COMPACT_ATOMS: atom_id res chain seq x y z
N MET A 1 -24.40 -36.38 12.02
CA MET A 1 -23.73 -35.36 12.86
C MET A 1 -22.28 -35.24 12.41
N ASP A 2 -21.76 -34.02 12.49
CA ASP A 2 -20.37 -33.57 12.30
C ASP A 2 -19.93 -33.05 10.93
N ARG A 3 -19.08 -32.02 11.02
CA ARG A 3 -18.83 -30.90 10.11
C ARG A 3 -17.76 -31.28 9.08
N THR A 4 -17.61 -30.46 8.02
CA THR A 4 -16.33 -29.86 7.53
C THR A 4 -16.42 -29.54 6.02
N VAL A 5 -15.89 -28.36 5.65
CA VAL A 5 -15.52 -27.83 4.32
C VAL A 5 -16.64 -27.26 3.43
N SER A 6 -17.08 -26.04 3.73
CA SER A 6 -17.62 -25.15 2.70
C SER A 6 -16.46 -24.52 1.92
N THR A 7 -16.11 -25.14 0.80
CA THR A 7 -15.35 -24.49 -0.27
C THR A 7 -16.23 -23.35 -0.82
N VAL A 8 -15.81 -22.10 -0.64
CA VAL A 8 -16.47 -20.94 -1.25
C VAL A 8 -15.56 -20.38 -2.33
N ARG A 9 -15.85 -20.79 -3.57
CA ARG A 9 -15.45 -20.10 -4.80
C ARG A 9 -16.27 -18.80 -4.95
N ARG A 10 -15.61 -17.77 -5.51
CA ARG A 10 -16.14 -16.54 -6.13
C ARG A 10 -16.93 -15.57 -5.23
N VAL A 11 -16.28 -14.49 -4.80
CA VAL A 11 -16.74 -13.07 -4.85
C VAL A 11 -15.47 -12.21 -4.68
N GLY A 12 -15.14 -11.17 -5.45
CA GLY A 12 -15.86 -10.50 -6.52
C GLY A 12 -14.91 -9.78 -7.47
N THR A 13 -15.25 -9.86 -8.75
CA THR A 13 -14.82 -8.93 -9.79
C THR A 13 -15.27 -7.52 -9.40
N VAL A 14 -14.34 -6.58 -9.25
CA VAL A 14 -14.69 -5.17 -9.11
C VAL A 14 -14.53 -4.51 -10.48
N GLN A 15 -15.69 -4.26 -11.10
CA GLN A 15 -16.00 -3.33 -12.19
C GLN A 15 -15.10 -3.24 -13.43
N SER A 16 -15.67 -3.74 -14.51
CA SER A 16 -15.74 -3.05 -15.80
C SER A 16 -15.97 -1.54 -15.65
N VAL A 17 -15.05 -0.72 -16.15
CA VAL A 17 -15.34 0.66 -16.58
C VAL A 17 -14.92 0.77 -18.04
N ARG A 18 -15.87 1.18 -18.87
CA ARG A 18 -15.76 1.32 -20.32
C ARG A 18 -15.90 2.82 -20.65
N LEU A 19 -15.10 3.32 -21.60
CA LEU A 19 -15.13 4.67 -22.22
C LEU A 19 -14.68 5.81 -21.27
N VAL A 20 -13.98 6.90 -21.64
CA VAL A 20 -13.76 7.62 -22.91
C VAL A 20 -12.59 8.60 -22.72
N ARG A 21 -11.70 8.68 -23.72
CA ARG A 21 -11.11 9.90 -24.30
C ARG A 21 -10.78 11.07 -23.35
N SER A 22 -9.47 11.23 -23.11
CA SER A 22 -8.71 12.48 -22.92
C SER A 22 -9.47 13.75 -22.48
N VAL A 23 -9.27 14.17 -21.21
CA VAL A 23 -9.29 15.59 -20.83
C VAL A 23 -8.12 15.91 -19.89
N ARG A 24 -7.29 16.82 -20.37
CA ARG A 24 -6.23 17.62 -19.73
C ARG A 24 -6.44 17.95 -18.24
N THR A 25 -5.33 17.86 -17.50
CA THR A 25 -4.96 18.77 -16.39
C THR A 25 -5.87 18.80 -15.17
N VAL A 26 -5.90 17.72 -14.40
CA VAL A 26 -6.04 17.82 -12.94
C VAL A 26 -5.14 16.76 -12.33
N ARG A 27 -4.39 17.11 -11.29
CA ARG A 27 -3.44 16.23 -10.58
C ARG A 27 -4.16 14.97 -10.08
N ASN A 28 -4.22 13.93 -10.90
CA ASN A 28 -4.59 12.61 -10.44
C ASN A 28 -3.28 11.87 -10.11
N VAL A 29 -3.03 11.70 -8.82
CA VAL A 29 -1.82 11.02 -8.32
C VAL A 29 -1.77 9.57 -8.78
N ILE A 30 -2.94 8.97 -9.03
CA ILE A 30 -3.11 7.59 -9.47
C ILE A 30 -3.79 7.59 -10.84
N ASP A 31 -3.08 7.09 -11.85
CA ASP A 31 -3.62 6.84 -13.17
C ASP A 31 -4.37 5.49 -13.18
N LEU A 32 -5.69 5.55 -13.14
CA LEU A 32 -6.56 4.37 -13.14
C LEU A 32 -6.61 3.64 -14.49
N ASP A 33 -6.28 4.35 -15.58
CA ASP A 33 -6.34 3.86 -16.96
C ASP A 33 -4.95 3.56 -17.53
N GLY A 34 -3.91 3.83 -16.76
CA GLY A 34 -2.52 3.65 -17.14
C GLY A 34 -2.08 2.18 -17.19
N PRO A 35 -0.96 1.90 -17.89
CA PRO A 35 -0.39 0.55 -17.96
C PRO A 35 0.23 0.09 -16.63
N GLU A 36 0.48 1.03 -15.71
CA GLU A 36 1.10 0.75 -14.42
C GLU A 36 0.07 0.27 -13.40
N PRO A 37 0.30 -0.84 -12.69
CA PRO A 37 -0.63 -1.33 -11.70
C PRO A 37 -0.85 -0.33 -10.55
N LEU A 38 -2.12 -0.14 -10.16
CA LEU A 38 -2.52 0.85 -9.16
C LEU A 38 -1.81 0.70 -7.81
N TRP A 39 -1.58 -0.54 -7.38
CA TRP A 39 -0.91 -0.81 -6.09
C TRP A 39 0.52 -0.27 -6.09
N ARG A 40 1.19 -0.27 -7.24
CA ARG A 40 2.56 0.22 -7.35
C ARG A 40 2.60 1.74 -7.39
N GLN A 41 1.68 2.37 -8.13
CA GLN A 41 1.52 3.82 -8.11
C GLN A 41 1.24 4.34 -6.68
N VAL A 42 0.34 3.65 -5.95
CA VAL A 42 0.07 3.96 -4.55
C VAL A 42 1.31 3.72 -3.67
N ALA A 43 2.04 2.62 -3.88
CA ALA A 43 3.26 2.34 -3.12
C ALA A 43 4.34 3.40 -3.35
N ASP A 44 4.59 3.80 -4.59
CA ASP A 44 5.61 4.78 -4.92
C ASP A 44 5.27 6.15 -4.33
N HIS A 45 4.02 6.59 -4.49
CA HIS A 45 3.57 7.86 -3.92
C HIS A 45 3.56 7.84 -2.39
N LEU A 46 2.97 6.80 -1.77
CA LEU A 46 2.91 6.67 -0.32
C LEU A 46 4.31 6.50 0.29
N GLY A 47 5.20 5.76 -0.39
CA GLY A 47 6.59 5.59 0.00
C GLY A 47 7.37 6.89 -0.02
N GLY A 48 7.18 7.72 -1.05
CA GLY A 48 7.76 9.06 -1.11
C GLY A 48 7.33 9.93 0.08
N ARG A 49 6.04 9.90 0.44
CA ARG A 49 5.50 10.63 1.60
C ARG A 49 6.05 10.13 2.93
N VAL A 50 6.20 8.80 3.08
CA VAL A 50 6.83 8.18 4.25
C VAL A 50 8.30 8.59 4.35
N ALA A 51 9.03 8.55 3.23
CA ALA A 51 10.43 8.96 3.18
C ALA A 51 10.63 10.47 3.43
N ALA A 52 9.66 11.30 3.01
CA ALA A 52 9.63 12.73 3.28
C ALA A 52 9.29 13.07 4.75
N GLY A 53 8.97 12.06 5.57
CA GLY A 53 8.64 12.26 6.97
C GLY A 53 7.24 12.86 7.20
N GLU A 54 6.32 12.78 6.23
CA GLU A 54 4.94 13.26 6.41
C GLU A 54 4.19 12.49 7.51
N PHE A 55 4.61 11.26 7.79
CA PHE A 55 4.03 10.41 8.82
C PHE A 55 5.02 10.27 9.98
N ALA A 56 4.60 10.68 11.19
CA ALA A 56 5.49 10.69 12.36
C ALA A 56 5.87 9.28 12.85
N ARG A 57 4.89 8.38 13.02
CA ARG A 57 5.12 7.04 13.58
C ARG A 57 4.19 5.98 13.01
N ARG A 58 2.97 6.36 12.67
CA ARG A 58 1.91 5.44 12.25
C ARG A 58 1.27 5.96 10.98
N LEU A 59 1.07 5.07 10.02
CA LEU A 59 0.30 5.35 8.83
C LEU A 59 -1.21 5.35 9.15
N PRO A 60 -2.02 6.09 8.37
CA PRO A 60 -3.47 5.95 8.40
C PRO A 60 -3.89 4.51 8.11
N SER A 61 -5.11 4.16 8.52
CA SER A 61 -5.65 2.82 8.27
C SER A 61 -5.78 2.52 6.77
N VAL A 62 -5.79 1.23 6.40
CA VAL A 62 -6.01 0.78 5.01
C VAL A 62 -7.26 1.43 4.40
N ARG A 63 -8.34 1.49 5.19
CA ARG A 63 -9.60 2.12 4.77
C ARG A 63 -9.42 3.61 4.49
N THR A 64 -8.78 4.34 5.40
CA THR A 64 -8.51 5.77 5.22
C THR A 64 -7.63 6.04 4.01
N LEU A 65 -6.60 5.22 3.78
CA LEU A 65 -5.74 5.35 2.61
C LEU A 65 -6.51 5.04 1.32
N ALA A 66 -7.36 4.02 1.33
CA ALA A 66 -8.21 3.68 0.19
C ALA A 66 -9.16 4.82 -0.17
N ASP A 67 -9.79 5.43 0.84
CA ASP A 67 -10.66 6.60 0.67
C ASP A 67 -9.88 7.82 0.13
N GLN A 68 -8.64 8.04 0.61
CA GLN A 68 -7.77 9.14 0.14
C GLN A 68 -7.31 8.96 -1.32
N TYR A 69 -6.97 7.73 -1.70
CA TYR A 69 -6.47 7.43 -3.05
C TYR A 69 -7.58 7.04 -4.04
N GLY A 70 -8.81 6.84 -3.57
CA GLY A 70 -9.93 6.40 -4.40
C GLY A 70 -9.77 4.99 -4.97
N VAL A 71 -9.03 4.11 -4.28
CA VAL A 71 -8.71 2.74 -4.73
C VAL A 71 -9.29 1.69 -3.79
N SER A 72 -9.26 0.41 -4.18
CA SER A 72 -9.71 -0.68 -3.31
C SER A 72 -8.77 -0.89 -2.11
N HIS A 73 -9.34 -1.37 -0.99
CA HIS A 73 -8.56 -1.80 0.19
C HIS A 73 -7.49 -2.85 -0.16
N THR A 74 -7.77 -3.72 -1.13
CA THR A 74 -6.83 -4.73 -1.61
C THR A 74 -5.61 -4.07 -2.27
N THR A 75 -5.84 -3.08 -3.14
CA THR A 75 -4.80 -2.28 -3.79
C THR A 75 -3.89 -1.58 -2.77
N VAL A 76 -4.48 -1.00 -1.72
CA VAL A 76 -3.71 -0.39 -0.62
C VAL A 76 -2.94 -1.45 0.17
N SER A 77 -3.55 -2.61 0.42
CA SER A 77 -2.89 -3.70 1.16
C SER A 77 -1.66 -4.22 0.41
N ASP A 78 -1.77 -4.37 -0.91
CA ASP A 78 -0.65 -4.73 -1.79
C ASP A 78 0.42 -3.64 -1.80
N ALA A 79 0.03 -2.37 -1.85
CA ALA A 79 0.96 -1.24 -1.76
C ALA A 79 1.72 -1.20 -0.42
N LEU A 80 1.02 -1.43 0.70
CA LEU A 80 1.64 -1.48 2.03
C LEU A 80 2.58 -2.68 2.19
N ARG A 81 2.23 -3.82 1.58
CA ARG A 81 3.09 -5.00 1.54
C ARG A 81 4.38 -4.70 0.76
N GLU A 82 4.28 -4.06 -0.39
CA GLU A 82 5.44 -3.60 -1.16
C GLU A 82 6.32 -2.63 -0.35
N LEU A 83 5.71 -1.63 0.30
CA LEU A 83 6.45 -0.72 1.19
C LEU A 83 7.12 -1.43 2.36
N SER A 84 6.49 -2.49 2.87
CA SER A 84 7.08 -3.30 3.93
C SER A 84 8.26 -4.13 3.42
N GLN A 85 8.17 -4.67 2.20
CA GLN A 85 9.29 -5.34 1.54
C GLN A 85 10.45 -4.38 1.26
N ARG A 86 10.16 -3.11 0.96
CA ARG A 86 11.15 -2.04 0.81
C ARG A 86 11.72 -1.54 2.16
N GLY A 87 11.23 -2.04 3.28
CA GLY A 87 11.67 -1.63 4.62
C GLY A 87 11.26 -0.21 5.02
N LEU A 88 10.27 0.38 4.33
CA LEU A 88 9.77 1.73 4.64
C LEU A 88 8.67 1.72 5.71
N VAL A 89 7.96 0.61 5.84
CA VAL A 89 6.88 0.46 6.81
C VAL A 89 6.88 -0.94 7.44
N VAL A 90 6.29 -1.05 8.63
CA VAL A 90 6.06 -2.31 9.33
C VAL A 90 4.57 -2.46 9.59
N THR A 91 3.96 -3.48 9.01
CA THR A 91 2.55 -3.81 9.24
C THR A 91 2.43 -4.82 10.38
N THR A 92 1.73 -4.44 11.46
CA THR A 92 1.43 -5.35 12.58
C THR A 92 -0.05 -5.70 12.57
N GLN A 93 -0.37 -6.99 12.46
CA GLN A 93 -1.74 -7.49 12.48
C GLN A 93 -2.47 -7.02 13.75
N GLY A 94 -3.64 -6.42 13.58
CA GLY A 94 -4.46 -5.89 14.69
C GLY A 94 -4.00 -4.56 15.29
N ARG A 95 -2.79 -4.07 14.98
CA ARG A 95 -2.27 -2.78 15.49
C ARG A 95 -2.11 -1.71 14.41
N GLY A 96 -2.09 -2.10 13.14
CA GLY A 96 -1.99 -1.20 11.98
C GLY A 96 -0.57 -1.12 11.42
N THR A 97 -0.31 -0.10 10.60
CA THR A 97 0.96 0.07 9.90
C THR A 97 1.77 1.21 10.51
N PHE A 98 3.05 0.96 10.78
CA PHE A 98 3.99 1.90 11.36
C PHE A 98 5.05 2.28 10.32
N VAL A 99 5.57 3.51 10.39
CA VAL A 99 6.74 3.91 9.61
C VAL A 99 7.92 3.12 10.17
N ALA A 100 8.64 2.39 9.31
CA ALA A 100 9.91 1.84 9.72
C ALA A 100 10.81 3.04 10.00
N ALA A 101 11.35 3.14 11.22
CA ALA A 101 12.31 4.19 11.52
C ALA A 101 13.37 4.19 10.41
N PRO A 102 13.84 5.37 9.92
CA PRO A 102 14.99 5.39 9.03
C PRO A 102 16.05 4.51 9.68
N PRO A 103 16.76 3.67 8.91
CA PRO A 103 17.71 2.73 9.49
C PRO A 103 18.54 3.53 10.48
N SER A 104 18.33 3.24 11.77
CA SER A 104 19.28 3.66 12.77
C SER A 104 20.58 3.15 12.21
N VAL A 105 21.49 4.07 11.91
CA VAL A 105 22.86 3.71 11.60
C VAL A 105 23.32 2.90 12.81
N ASP A 106 23.17 1.58 12.74
CA ASP A 106 23.82 0.67 13.65
C ASP A 106 25.29 0.72 13.23
N GLU A 107 25.97 1.79 13.66
CA GLU A 107 27.42 1.84 13.77
C GLU A 107 27.83 0.80 14.81
N ASP A 108 27.79 -0.50 14.48
CA ASP A 108 28.50 -1.48 15.29
C ASP A 108 28.86 -2.73 14.50
N GLY A 109 30.15 -3.05 14.52
CA GLY A 109 30.75 -4.08 13.68
C GLY A 109 32.23 -3.89 13.33
N THR A 110 32.94 -2.94 13.92
CA THR A 110 34.42 -3.00 14.00
C THR A 110 34.79 -4.15 14.93
N ASN A 111 35.06 -5.34 14.40
CA ASN A 111 36.21 -6.18 14.79
C ASN A 111 36.30 -7.46 13.95
N ALA A 112 37.38 -7.59 13.17
CA ALA A 112 38.02 -8.89 12.98
C ALA A 112 39.52 -8.62 12.81
N GLY A 113 40.23 -8.66 13.94
CA GLY A 113 41.68 -8.86 14.00
C GLY A 113 42.09 -10.29 13.70
#